data_AF-A0A815L5J2-F1
#
_entry.id   AF-A0A815L5J2-F1
#
_cell.length_a   1.000
_cell.length_b   1.000
_cell.length_c   1.000
_cell.angle_alpha   90.00
_cell.angle_beta   90.00
_cell.angle_gamma   90.00
#
_symmetry.space_group_name_H-M   'P 1'
#
loop_
_entity.id
_entity.type
_entity.pdbx_description
1 polymer ?
#
loop_
_entity_poly.entity_id
_entity_poly.type
_entity_poly.pdbx_seq_one_letter_code
_entity_poly.pdbx_strand_id
1 'polypeptide(L)'
;MNNISTTTINPDVARLNAARIGVQYIGQPLLFAIGTIGCILNIAIFLRPSMRQNSCAIYFHASSWANLFCLTWGVLASMLATFTNNNPATYNIGYCKSRFYMISFSQMSSRACV
;
A
#
# COMPACT_ATOMS: atom_id res chain seq x y z
N MET A 1 18.50 -8.26 -41.29
CA MET A 1 19.03 -6.88 -41.21
C MET A 1 17.95 -6.00 -40.58
N ASN A 2 18.32 -5.34 -39.50
CA ASN A 2 17.49 -4.57 -38.56
C ASN A 2 16.72 -3.44 -39.23
N ASN A 3 15.52 -3.13 -38.72
CA ASN A 3 15.08 -1.77 -38.42
C ASN A 3 13.85 -1.81 -37.50
N ILE A 4 14.10 -2.15 -36.23
CA ILE A 4 13.22 -1.76 -35.11
C ILE A 4 13.56 -0.30 -34.82
N SER A 5 13.08 0.59 -35.69
CA SER A 5 13.19 2.03 -35.48
C SER A 5 12.11 2.43 -34.48
N THR A 6 12.49 2.40 -33.20
CA THR A 6 12.10 3.37 -32.17
C THR A 6 10.71 3.98 -32.37
N THR A 7 9.70 3.30 -31.82
CA THR A 7 8.39 3.90 -31.53
C THR A 7 8.62 5.23 -30.84
N THR A 8 8.29 6.32 -31.51
CA THR A 8 8.12 7.64 -30.91
C THR A 8 7.20 7.48 -29.71
N ILE A 9 7.76 7.50 -28.50
CA ILE A 9 7.00 7.46 -27.26
C ILE A 9 6.07 8.67 -27.32
N ASN A 10 4.76 8.45 -27.41
CA ASN A 10 3.80 9.56 -27.41
C ASN A 10 4.09 10.44 -26.17
N PRO A 11 4.14 11.78 -26.33
CA PRO A 11 4.54 12.66 -25.23
C PRO A 11 3.66 12.48 -23.98
N ASP A 12 2.42 12.05 -24.15
CA ASP A 12 1.49 11.75 -23.06
C ASP A 12 1.91 10.54 -22.21
N VAL A 13 2.43 9.47 -22.82
CA VAL A 13 2.91 8.30 -22.06
C VAL A 13 4.18 8.63 -21.28
N ALA A 14 5.03 9.51 -21.83
CA ALA A 14 6.23 9.99 -21.15
C ALA A 14 5.88 10.82 -19.90
N ARG A 15 4.88 11.71 -19.99
CA ARG A 15 4.40 12.51 -18.86
C ARG A 15 3.74 11.66 -17.78
N LEU A 16 2.95 10.65 -18.17
CA LEU A 16 2.33 9.72 -17.22
C LEU A 16 3.37 8.89 -16.48
N ASN A 17 4.42 8.43 -17.17
CA ASN A 17 5.49 7.67 -16.54
C ASN A 17 6.33 8.54 -15.59
N ALA A 18 6.62 9.79 -15.95
CA ALA A 18 7.30 10.73 -15.07
C ALA A 18 6.49 11.02 -13.78
N ALA A 19 5.17 11.21 -13.92
CA ALA A 19 4.27 11.38 -12.76
C ALA A 19 4.24 10.13 -11.87
N ARG A 20 4.18 8.93 -12.47
CA ARG A 20 4.24 7.65 -11.75
C ARG A 20 5.51 7.53 -10.92
N ILE A 21 6.67 7.85 -11.50
CA ILE A 21 7.96 7.78 -10.80
C ILE A 21 7.97 8.73 -9.59
N GLY A 22 7.49 9.96 -9.75
CA GLY A 22 7.40 10.92 -8.63
C GLY A 22 6.54 10.40 -7.47
N VAL A 23 5.36 9.85 -7.78
CA VAL A 23 4.46 9.28 -6.76
C VAL A 23 5.08 8.04 -6.10
N GLN A 24 5.76 7.19 -6.86
CA GLN A 24 6.37 5.96 -6.32
C GLN A 24 7.61 6.24 -5.47
N TYR A 25 8.47 7.18 -5.87
CA TYR A 25 9.71 7.45 -5.14
C TYR A 25 9.53 8.39 -3.95
N ILE A 26 8.59 9.34 -4.02
CA ILE A 26 8.40 10.35 -2.95
C ILE A 26 7.11 10.08 -2.17
N GLY A 27 6.00 9.83 -2.88
CA GLY A 27 4.69 9.67 -2.26
C GLY A 27 4.55 8.39 -1.43
N GLN A 28 4.96 7.24 -1.98
CA GLN A 28 4.86 5.95 -1.31
C GLN A 28 5.66 5.83 0.00
N PRO A 29 6.94 6.24 0.10
CA PRO A 29 7.67 6.11 1.36
C PRO A 29 7.15 7.09 2.41
N LEU A 30 6.71 8.29 2.00
CA LEU A 30 6.11 9.27 2.91
C LEU A 30 4.77 8.75 3.48
N LEU A 31 3.91 8.21 2.62
CA LEU A 31 2.66 7.55 3.03
C LEU A 31 2.93 6.34 3.93
N PHE A 32 3.94 5.54 3.63
CA PHE A 32 4.31 4.39 4.44
C PHE A 32 4.79 4.82 5.82
N ALA A 33 5.72 5.78 5.91
CA ALA A 33 6.26 6.26 7.18
C ALA A 33 5.17 6.90 8.05
N ILE A 34 4.43 7.88 7.51
CA ILE A 34 3.38 8.57 8.26
C ILE A 34 2.25 7.61 8.63
N GLY A 35 1.85 6.75 7.69
CA GLY A 35 0.77 5.78 7.89
C GLY A 35 1.11 4.74 8.95
N THR A 36 2.32 4.18 8.94
CA THR A 36 2.75 3.21 9.96
C THR A 36 2.88 3.87 11.33
N ILE A 37 3.49 5.05 11.42
CA ILE A 37 3.59 5.80 12.68
C ILE A 37 2.20 6.07 13.26
N GLY A 38 1.27 6.57 12.45
CA GLY A 38 -0.11 6.83 12.88
C GLY A 38 -0.85 5.57 13.36
N CYS A 39 -0.70 4.45 12.65
CA CYS A 39 -1.30 3.18 13.07
C CYS A 39 -0.69 2.66 14.38
N ILE A 40 0.63 2.75 14.56
CA ILE A 40 1.32 2.31 15.78
C ILE A 40 0.89 3.16 16.97
N LEU A 41 0.79 4.48 16.81
CA LEU A 41 0.30 5.39 17.85
C LEU A 41 -1.14 5.05 18.25
N ASN A 42 -2.03 4.81 17.28
CA ASN A 42 -3.40 4.39 17.56
C ASN A 42 -3.43 3.07 18.35
N ILE A 43 -2.68 2.06 17.90
CA ILE A 43 -2.59 0.77 18.59
C ILE A 43 -2.08 0.96 20.03
N ALA A 44 -1.03 1.76 20.23
CA ALA A 44 -0.46 2.04 21.54
C ALA A 44 -1.45 2.73 22.49
N ILE A 45 -2.24 3.69 22.00
CA ILE A 45 -3.25 4.39 22.78
C ILE A 45 -4.38 3.43 23.21
N PHE A 46 -4.87 2.60 22.30
CA PHE A 46 -5.96 1.65 22.57
C PHE A 46 -5.52 0.39 23.36
N LEU A 47 -4.21 0.15 23.50
CA LEU A 47 -3.67 -0.87 24.40
C LEU A 47 -3.94 -0.54 25.88
N ARG A 48 -4.20 0.73 26.22
CA ARG A 48 -4.43 1.16 27.60
C ARG A 48 -5.77 0.61 28.11
N PRO A 49 -5.80 -0.08 29.28
CA PRO A 49 -7.01 -0.74 29.78
C PRO A 49 -8.18 0.21 30.07
N SER A 50 -7.92 1.51 30.31
CA SER A 50 -8.97 2.52 30.52
C SER A 50 -9.84 2.77 29.29
N MET A 51 -9.34 2.50 28.08
CA MET A 51 -10.05 2.76 26.82
C MET A 51 -10.85 1.54 26.32
N ARG A 52 -10.61 0.34 26.89
CA ARG A 52 -11.26 -0.92 26.48
C ARG A 52 -12.71 -1.08 26.97
N GLN A 53 -13.22 -0.12 27.74
CA GLN A 53 -14.61 -0.14 28.22
C GLN A 53 -15.61 0.25 27.13
N ASN A 54 -15.18 0.94 26.07
CA ASN A 54 -16.05 1.36 24.98
C ASN A 54 -15.92 0.41 23.78
N SER A 55 -17.05 -0.14 23.31
CA SER A 55 -17.09 -1.00 22.12
C SER A 55 -16.53 -0.30 20.87
N CYS A 56 -16.77 1.00 20.71
CA CYS A 56 -16.25 1.81 19.60
C CYS A 56 -14.70 1.84 19.56
N ALA A 57 -14.05 1.90 20.72
CA ALA A 57 -12.59 1.89 20.80
C ALA A 57 -11.98 0.56 20.30
N ILE A 58 -12.70 -0.55 20.45
CA ILE A 58 -12.28 -1.87 19.96
C ILE A 58 -12.35 -1.93 18.43
N TYR A 59 -13.41 -1.38 17.83
CA TYR A 59 -13.53 -1.27 16.36
C TYR A 59 -12.44 -0.38 15.77
N PHE A 60 -12.13 0.75 16.41
CA PHE A 60 -11.06 1.65 15.99
C PHE A 60 -9.66 1.01 16.12
N HIS A 61 -9.47 0.17 17.13
CA HIS A 61 -8.25 -0.63 17.27
C HIS A 61 -8.15 -1.67 16.13
N ALA A 62 -9.24 -2.39 15.83
CA ALA A 62 -9.28 -3.37 14.73
C ALA A 62 -9.05 -2.71 13.36
N SER A 63 -9.62 -1.53 13.11
CA SER A 63 -9.40 -0.78 11.87
C SER A 63 -7.95 -0.30 11.72
N SER A 64 -7.29 0.04 12.83
CA SER A 64 -5.86 0.41 12.84
C SER A 64 -4.97 -0.77 12.45
N TRP A 65 -5.30 -1.99 12.88
CA TRP A 65 -4.62 -3.21 12.45
C TRP A 65 -4.85 -3.50 10.96
N ALA A 66 -6.10 -3.40 10.48
CA ALA A 66 -6.42 -3.58 9.06
C ALA A 66 -5.67 -2.57 8.17
N ASN A 67 -5.61 -1.30 8.57
CA ASN A 67 -4.83 -0.28 7.87
C ASN A 67 -3.33 -0.58 7.87
N LEU A 68 -2.77 -1.09 8.98
CA LEU A 68 -1.37 -1.49 9.03
C LEU A 68 -1.08 -2.62 8.03
N PHE A 69 -1.94 -3.65 7.96
CA PHE A 69 -1.81 -4.72 6.97
C PHE A 69 -1.93 -4.21 5.54
N CYS A 70 -2.84 -3.27 5.27
CA CYS A 70 -2.98 -2.65 3.95
C CYS A 70 -1.70 -1.88 3.55
N LEU A 71 -1.10 -1.14 4.48
CA LEU A 71 0.16 -0.43 4.26
C LEU A 71 1.31 -1.40 3.96
N THR A 72 1.42 -2.49 4.72
CA THR A 72 2.46 -3.51 4.50
C THR A 72 2.26 -4.24 3.18
N TRP A 73 1.09 -4.80 2.89
CA TRP A 73 0.89 -5.60 1.66
C TRP A 73 0.68 -4.77 0.39
N GLY A 74 0.15 -3.56 0.54
CA GLY A 74 -0.08 -2.64 -0.57
C GLY A 74 1.17 -1.83 -0.91
N VAL A 75 1.64 -1.03 0.04
CA VAL A 75 2.68 -0.03 -0.18
C VAL A 75 4.08 -0.64 -0.12
N LEU A 76 4.41 -1.45 0.90
CA LEU A 76 5.75 -2.06 0.98
C LEU A 76 6.03 -2.99 -0.20
N ALA A 77 5.05 -3.80 -0.62
CA ALA A 77 5.19 -4.64 -1.81
C ALA A 77 5.39 -3.82 -3.10
N SER A 78 4.72 -2.67 -3.22
CA SER A 78 4.91 -1.74 -4.36
C SER A 78 6.29 -1.08 -4.33
N MET A 79 6.74 -0.67 -3.15
CA MET A 79 8.06 -0.08 -2.94
C MET A 79 9.14 -1.10 -3.30
N LEU A 80 9.03 -2.33 -2.80
CA LEU A 80 9.99 -3.39 -3.07
C LEU A 80 10.10 -3.65 -4.57
N ALA A 81 8.97 -3.77 -5.29
CA ALA A 81 8.96 -3.93 -6.74
C ALA A 81 9.63 -2.76 -7.48
N THR A 82 9.51 -1.53 -6.97
CA THR A 82 10.14 -0.34 -7.56
C THR A 82 11.64 -0.29 -7.29
N PHE A 83 12.07 -0.58 -6.05
CA PHE A 83 13.48 -0.55 -5.65
C PHE A 83 14.31 -1.71 -6.21
N THR A 84 13.77 -2.95 -6.21
CA THR A 84 14.50 -4.11 -6.74
C THR A 84 14.35 -4.28 -8.25
N ASN A 85 13.56 -3.42 -8.92
CA ASN A 85 13.17 -3.52 -10.33
C ASN A 85 12.59 -4.88 -10.74
N ASN A 86 12.26 -5.74 -9.78
CA ASN A 86 11.73 -7.08 -9.98
C ASN A 86 10.37 -7.17 -9.31
N ASN A 87 9.32 -7.30 -10.13
CA ASN A 87 7.95 -7.37 -9.65
C ASN A 87 7.51 -8.84 -9.52
N PRO A 88 7.42 -9.39 -8.30
CA PRO A 88 6.94 -10.76 -8.07
C PRO A 88 5.52 -11.02 -8.58
N ALA A 89 4.70 -9.97 -8.68
CA ALA A 89 3.34 -10.11 -9.21
C ALA A 89 3.30 -10.39 -10.74
N THR A 90 4.37 -10.11 -11.49
CA THR A 90 4.38 -10.34 -12.94
C THR A 90 4.61 -11.81 -13.30
N TYR A 91 5.40 -12.53 -12.51
CA TYR A 91 5.72 -13.94 -12.79
C TYR A 91 4.99 -14.94 -11.90
N ASN A 92 4.50 -14.53 -10.72
CA ASN A 92 3.78 -15.43 -9.81
C ASN A 92 2.31 -15.02 -9.66
N ILE A 93 1.42 -15.77 -10.31
CA ILE A 93 -0.03 -15.52 -10.29
C ILE A 93 -0.64 -15.70 -8.89
N GLY A 94 -0.10 -16.62 -8.09
CA GLY A 94 -0.54 -16.84 -6.71
C GLY A 94 -0.27 -15.64 -5.83
N TYR A 95 0.93 -15.06 -5.94
CA TYR A 95 1.31 -13.83 -5.24
C TYR A 95 0.47 -12.63 -5.69
N CYS A 96 0.20 -12.52 -7.00
CA CYS A 96 -0.64 -11.44 -7.53
C CYS A 96 -2.07 -11.50 -6.95
N LYS A 97 -2.70 -12.68 -6.95
CA LYS A 97 -4.03 -12.89 -6.38
C LYS A 97 -4.07 -12.67 -4.87
N SER A 98 -3.10 -13.21 -4.12
CA SER A 98 -3.06 -13.05 -2.66
C SER A 98 -2.86 -11.59 -2.28
N ARG A 99 -2.00 -10.86 -3.01
CA ARG A 99 -1.81 -9.43 -2.80
C ARG A 99 -3.09 -8.63 -3.04
N PHE A 100 -3.78 -8.87 -4.15
CA PHE A 100 -5.04 -8.20 -4.45
C PHE A 100 -6.11 -8.50 -3.38
N TYR A 101 -6.22 -9.76 -2.95
CA TYR A 101 -7.15 -10.16 -1.91
C TYR A 101 -6.86 -9.47 -0.58
N MET A 102 -5.61 -9.49 -0.12
CA MET A 102 -5.19 -8.88 1.16
C MET A 102 -5.45 -7.37 1.18
N ILE A 103 -5.15 -6.67 0.09
CA ILE A 103 -5.43 -5.22 -0.02
C ILE A 103 -6.94 -4.97 0.02
N SER A 104 -7.73 -5.71 -0.76
CA SER A 104 -9.18 -5.53 -0.83
C SER A 104 -9.86 -5.82 0.51
N PHE A 105 -9.48 -6.93 1.14
CA PHE A 105 -9.98 -7.33 2.46
C PHE A 105 -9.66 -6.29 3.53
N SER A 106 -8.42 -5.78 3.54
CA SER A 106 -7.98 -4.78 4.51
C SER A 106 -8.74 -3.47 4.34
N GLN A 107 -8.92 -3.00 3.10
CA GLN A 107 -9.69 -1.76 2.82
C GLN A 107 -11.17 -1.88 3.20
N MET A 108 -11.80 -3.03 2.93
CA MET A 108 -13.19 -3.26 3.33
C MET A 108 -13.32 -3.31 4.86
N SER A 109 -12.39 -3.98 5.54
CA SER A 109 -12.38 -4.07 7.01
C SER A 109 -12.19 -2.69 7.66
N SER A 110 -11.30 -1.85 7.13
CA SER A 110 -11.11 -0.49 7.63
C SER A 110 -12.36 0.38 7.49
N ARG A 111 -13.18 0.16 6.46
CA ARG A 111 -14.44 0.90 6.21
C ARG A 111 -15.62 0.34 7.00
N ALA A 112 -15.64 -0.96 7.28
CA ALA A 112 -16.70 -1.60 8.04
C ALA A 112 -16.60 -1.33 9.55
N CYS A 113 -15.40 -1.00 10.04
CA CYS A 113 -15.11 -0.74 11.45
C CYS A 113 -15.12 0.75 11.84
N VAL A 114 -15.45 1.66 10.91
CA VAL A 114 -15.60 3.12 11.14
C VAL A 114 -17.06 3.50 11.14
#